data_AF-A0A2C9L9N6-F1
#
_entry.id   AF-A0A2C9L9N6-F1
#
_cell.length_a   1.000
_cell.length_b   1.000
_cell.length_c   1.000
_cell.angle_alpha   90.00
_cell.angle_beta   90.00
_cell.angle_gamma   90.00
#
_symmetry.space_group_name_H-M   'P 1'
#
loop_
_entity.id
_entity.type
_entity.pdbx_description
1 polymer ?
#
loop_
_entity_poly.entity_id
_entity_poly.type
_entity_poly.pdbx_seq_one_letter_code
_entity_poly.pdbx_strand_id
1 'polypeptide(L)'
;MYHTWTNNGQHDDNPLTSSSLNGCYRLDNLGGCKKHFRSSILDSWTAVKKVKLSVYVNGSEVNYIEFQGASTSRDTWFKQALISNSSWSNIMTDSSVNYFSLQGYAQGDHARRFIIFGGHGTCSLETTYFLAVDQASDDCLENWKVPAGSYPIFIASRAKGMIQISLRDYALADVMAVFVKF
;
A
#
# COMPACT_ATOMS: atom_id res chain seq x y z
N MET A 1 4.74 -8.13 4.99
CA MET A 1 4.49 -6.69 5.25
C MET A 1 3.36 -6.48 6.24
N TYR A 2 2.18 -7.09 6.04
CA TYR A 2 1.02 -6.89 6.91
C TYR A 2 1.24 -7.39 8.34
N HIS A 3 2.03 -8.46 8.53
CA HIS A 3 2.47 -8.87 9.87
C HIS A 3 3.20 -7.74 10.61
N THR A 4 4.10 -7.02 9.92
CA THR A 4 4.78 -5.85 10.50
C THR A 4 3.77 -4.75 10.84
N TRP A 5 2.76 -4.49 10.00
CA TRP A 5 1.72 -3.51 10.30
C TRP A 5 1.00 -3.80 11.63
N THR A 6 0.58 -5.06 11.83
CA THR A 6 -0.25 -5.47 12.97
C THR A 6 0.53 -5.82 14.25
N ASN A 7 1.86 -5.87 14.19
CA ASN A 7 2.71 -6.27 15.32
C ASN A 7 2.78 -5.20 16.42
N ASN A 8 1.85 -5.26 17.37
CA ASN A 8 1.81 -4.36 18.54
C ASN A 8 3.11 -4.43 19.34
N GLY A 9 3.62 -3.26 19.74
CA GLY A 9 4.84 -3.14 20.54
C GLY A 9 6.14 -3.15 19.72
N GLN A 10 6.09 -3.40 18.40
CA GLN A 10 7.26 -3.18 17.54
C GLN A 10 7.41 -1.69 17.22
N HIS A 11 8.46 -1.05 17.72
CA HIS A 11 8.74 0.38 17.50
C HIS A 11 10.13 0.55 16.87
N ASP A 12 10.18 0.63 15.53
CA ASP A 12 11.45 0.83 14.82
C ASP A 12 11.98 2.28 14.95
N ASP A 13 11.20 3.17 15.58
CA ASP A 13 11.52 4.58 15.83
C ASP A 13 11.85 4.92 17.28
N ASN A 14 11.91 3.95 18.20
CA ASN A 14 12.13 4.24 19.61
C ASN A 14 13.05 3.21 20.33
N PRO A 15 14.35 3.52 20.55
CA PRO A 15 15.07 4.67 20.00
C PRO A 15 15.42 4.43 18.53
N LEU A 16 15.50 5.50 17.73
CA LEU A 16 16.09 5.47 16.38
C LEU A 16 17.60 5.20 16.49
N THR A 17 17.99 3.93 16.58
CA THR A 17 19.35 3.52 16.96
C THR A 17 20.25 3.15 15.78
N SER A 18 19.76 3.16 14.52
CA SER A 18 20.58 2.80 13.35
C SER A 18 20.49 3.78 12.19
N SER A 19 21.61 4.02 11.53
CA SER A 19 21.68 4.81 10.29
C SER A 19 20.88 4.18 9.14
N SER A 20 20.73 2.85 9.11
CA SER A 20 19.85 2.14 8.17
C SER A 20 18.37 2.45 8.38
N LEU A 21 17.95 2.74 9.62
CA LEU A 21 16.57 3.15 9.91
C LEU A 21 16.28 4.59 9.45
N ASN A 22 17.30 5.44 9.35
CA ASN A 22 17.13 6.78 8.80
C ASN A 22 16.63 6.74 7.35
N GLY A 23 17.11 5.79 6.54
CA GLY A 23 16.63 5.61 5.16
C GLY A 23 15.16 5.22 5.10
N CYS A 24 14.69 4.35 6.00
CA CYS A 24 13.26 3.98 6.07
C CYS A 24 12.38 5.10 6.64
N TYR A 25 12.90 5.86 7.61
CA TYR A 25 12.13 6.90 8.30
C TYR A 25 12.04 8.19 7.50
N ARG A 26 13.16 8.63 6.91
CA ARG A 26 13.27 9.90 6.17
C ARG A 26 12.97 9.74 4.68
N LEU A 27 13.08 8.52 4.15
CA LEU A 27 12.92 8.18 2.73
C LEU A 27 13.82 8.98 1.77
N ASP A 28 14.88 9.61 2.29
CA ASP A 28 15.87 10.38 1.53
C ASP A 28 17.02 9.50 0.99
N ASN A 29 17.15 8.28 1.51
CA ASN A 29 18.06 7.25 1.02
C ASN A 29 17.37 5.88 1.07
N LEU A 30 16.48 5.61 0.10
CA LEU A 30 15.74 4.34 0.04
C LEU A 30 16.66 3.12 -0.03
N GLY A 31 17.86 3.23 -0.62
CA GLY A 31 18.85 2.16 -0.65
C GLY A 31 19.35 1.73 0.74
N GLY A 32 19.17 2.58 1.76
CA GLY A 32 19.42 2.25 3.16
C GLY A 32 18.28 1.50 3.84
N CYS A 33 17.06 1.53 3.29
CA CYS A 33 15.90 0.87 3.87
C CYS A 33 15.81 -0.60 3.44
N LYS A 34 16.38 -1.49 4.25
CA LYS A 34 16.47 -2.93 3.95
C LYS A 34 15.46 -3.81 4.69
N LYS A 35 14.52 -3.21 5.43
CA LYS A 35 13.50 -3.92 6.19
C LYS A 35 12.18 -3.14 6.17
N HIS A 36 11.08 -3.83 6.47
CA HIS A 36 9.85 -3.14 6.81
C HIS A 36 10.06 -2.29 8.06
N PHE A 37 9.53 -1.08 8.02
CA PHE A 37 9.62 -0.12 9.11
C PHE A 37 8.24 0.09 9.72
N ARG A 38 8.18 0.08 11.05
CA ARG A 38 6.96 0.33 11.80
C ARG A 38 7.18 1.40 12.87
N SER A 39 6.43 2.49 12.78
CA SER A 39 6.45 3.56 13.79
C SER A 39 5.62 3.18 15.03
N SER A 40 6.07 3.62 16.20
CA SER A 40 5.29 3.59 17.46
C SER A 40 3.93 4.29 17.37
N ILE A 41 3.74 5.21 16.41
CA ILE A 41 2.46 5.89 16.17
C ILE A 41 1.32 4.90 15.90
N LEU A 42 1.61 3.73 15.32
CA LEU A 42 0.57 2.71 15.08
C LEU A 42 0.00 2.10 16.38
N ASP A 43 0.70 2.21 17.51
CA ASP A 43 0.17 1.80 18.82
C ASP A 43 -0.49 2.96 19.58
N SER A 44 -0.13 4.20 19.25
CA SER A 44 -0.68 5.43 19.84
C SER A 44 -1.47 6.26 18.82
N TRP A 45 -2.30 5.60 18.01
CA TRP A 45 -3.09 6.24 16.94
C TRP A 45 -4.16 7.17 17.52
N THR A 46 -3.76 8.40 17.82
CA THR A 46 -4.59 9.43 18.45
C THR A 46 -4.34 10.77 17.77
N ALA A 47 -5.39 11.59 17.63
CA ALA A 47 -5.32 12.91 17.00
C ALA A 47 -4.75 12.95 15.56
N VAL A 48 -4.80 11.85 14.82
CA VAL A 48 -4.39 11.83 13.40
C VAL A 48 -5.38 12.66 12.57
N LYS A 49 -4.91 13.70 11.88
CA LYS A 49 -5.71 14.56 10.99
C LYS A 49 -5.73 14.05 9.55
N LYS A 50 -4.59 13.60 9.04
CA LYS A 50 -4.46 13.05 7.67
C LYS A 50 -3.56 11.83 7.65
N VAL A 51 -3.82 10.96 6.69
CA VAL A 51 -2.95 9.84 6.33
C VAL A 51 -2.61 9.94 4.85
N LYS A 52 -1.38 9.68 4.44
CA LYS A 52 -0.98 9.61 3.03
C LYS A 52 -0.40 8.24 2.75
N LEU A 53 -0.98 7.50 1.80
CA LEU A 53 -0.32 6.36 1.17
C LEU A 53 0.43 6.86 -0.05
N SER A 54 1.72 6.57 -0.11
CA SER A 54 2.61 6.95 -1.20
C SER A 54 3.32 5.73 -1.77
N VAL A 55 3.51 5.75 -3.08
CA VAL A 55 4.14 4.66 -3.84
C VAL A 55 5.35 5.23 -4.58
N TYR A 56 6.51 4.61 -4.41
CA TYR A 56 7.77 5.08 -4.99
C TYR A 56 8.37 4.09 -5.98
N VAL A 57 8.88 4.61 -7.09
CA VAL A 57 9.69 3.88 -8.08
C VAL A 57 10.99 4.64 -8.27
N ASN A 58 12.13 3.97 -8.12
CA ASN A 58 13.47 4.54 -8.26
C ASN A 58 13.66 5.84 -7.46
N GLY A 59 13.16 5.87 -6.22
CA GLY A 59 13.26 7.05 -5.34
C GLY A 59 12.25 8.16 -5.60
N SER A 60 11.43 8.07 -6.65
CA SER A 60 10.44 9.10 -7.00
C SER A 60 9.03 8.65 -6.61
N GLU A 61 8.26 9.52 -5.97
CA GLU A 61 6.83 9.29 -5.71
C GLU A 61 6.07 9.27 -7.05
N VAL A 62 5.53 8.12 -7.42
CA VAL A 62 4.79 7.95 -8.69
C VAL A 62 3.29 8.06 -8.50
N ASN A 63 2.78 7.65 -7.33
CA ASN A 63 1.37 7.73 -7.00
C ASN A 63 1.16 7.99 -5.50
N TYR A 64 0.06 8.65 -5.16
CA TYR A 64 -0.35 8.85 -3.78
C TYR A 64 -1.86 8.95 -3.61
N ILE A 65 -2.32 8.68 -2.38
CA ILE A 65 -3.67 8.99 -1.90
C ILE A 65 -3.55 9.62 -0.51
N GLU A 66 -4.18 10.77 -0.32
CA GLU A 66 -4.39 11.38 1.00
C GLU A 66 -5.79 11.09 1.52
N PHE A 67 -5.88 10.71 2.79
CA PHE A 67 -7.11 10.40 3.49
C PHE A 67 -7.32 11.37 4.67
N GLN A 68 -8.58 11.64 4.98
CA GLN A 68 -8.98 12.20 6.27
C GLN A 68 -8.70 11.15 7.35
N GLY A 69 -7.93 11.53 8.36
CA GLY A 69 -7.54 10.65 9.48
C GLY A 69 -8.39 10.84 10.73
N ALA A 70 -9.16 11.94 10.82
CA ALA A 70 -9.95 12.26 12.00
C ALA A 70 -10.95 11.13 12.30
N SER A 71 -11.05 10.75 13.58
CA SER A 71 -11.95 9.68 14.06
C SER A 71 -11.72 8.30 13.41
N THR A 72 -10.52 8.07 12.86
CA THR A 72 -10.10 6.74 12.38
C THR A 72 -9.21 6.05 13.38
N SER A 73 -9.08 4.73 13.24
CA SER A 73 -8.01 3.92 13.82
C SER A 73 -6.98 3.58 12.75
N ARG A 74 -5.83 3.03 13.17
CA ARG A 74 -4.82 2.49 12.25
C ARG A 74 -5.38 1.50 11.22
N ASP A 75 -6.47 0.82 11.51
CA ASP A 75 -7.03 -0.21 10.63
C ASP A 75 -8.25 0.28 9.82
N THR A 76 -8.72 1.51 10.01
CA THR A 76 -9.99 2.01 9.42
C THR A 76 -9.87 3.25 8.55
N TRP A 77 -8.71 3.89 8.46
CA TRP A 77 -8.49 5.09 7.64
C TRP A 77 -8.47 4.83 6.13
N PHE A 78 -8.14 3.61 5.71
CA PHE A 78 -7.98 3.24 4.30
C PHE A 78 -9.33 2.91 3.66
N LYS A 79 -10.10 3.94 3.32
CA LYS A 79 -11.44 3.84 2.72
C LYS A 79 -11.62 4.91 1.65
N GLN A 80 -12.31 4.56 0.56
CA GLN A 80 -12.59 5.49 -0.55
C GLN A 80 -13.29 6.77 -0.08
N ALA A 81 -14.27 6.64 0.83
CA ALA A 81 -15.03 7.77 1.38
C ALA A 81 -14.18 8.74 2.23
N LEU A 82 -12.99 8.33 2.66
CA LEU A 82 -12.07 9.17 3.41
C LEU A 82 -11.03 9.85 2.51
N ILE A 83 -11.00 9.58 1.21
CA ILE A 83 -10.04 10.21 0.30
C ILE A 83 -10.32 11.72 0.23
N SER A 84 -9.25 12.49 0.40
CA SER A 84 -9.24 13.96 0.36
C SER A 84 -8.43 14.51 -0.80
N ASN A 85 -7.43 13.76 -1.28
CA ASN A 85 -6.63 14.08 -2.45
C ASN A 85 -6.00 12.80 -3.03
N SER A 86 -5.65 12.78 -4.31
CA SER A 86 -5.04 11.61 -4.96
C SER A 86 -4.35 12.00 -6.27
N SER A 87 -3.28 11.30 -6.63
CA SER A 87 -2.71 11.35 -7.99
C SER A 87 -3.61 10.68 -9.04
N TRP A 88 -4.40 9.69 -8.62
CA TRP A 88 -5.42 9.05 -9.44
C TRP A 88 -6.70 9.89 -9.45
N SER A 89 -6.97 10.61 -10.55
CA SER A 89 -8.02 11.63 -10.61
C SER A 89 -9.44 11.09 -10.37
N ASN A 90 -9.69 9.83 -10.72
CA ASN A 90 -11.05 9.28 -10.70
C ASN A 90 -11.37 8.52 -9.41
N ILE A 91 -10.37 8.22 -8.58
CA ILE A 91 -10.51 7.25 -7.47
C ILE A 91 -11.59 7.64 -6.45
N MET A 92 -11.86 8.94 -6.27
CA MET A 92 -12.85 9.41 -5.30
C MET A 92 -14.29 9.15 -5.74
N THR A 93 -14.53 9.13 -7.06
CA THR A 93 -15.86 9.02 -7.66
C THR A 93 -16.05 7.73 -8.47
N ASP A 94 -15.02 6.90 -8.56
CA ASP A 94 -15.06 5.66 -9.32
C ASP A 94 -15.93 4.63 -8.60
N SER A 95 -17.16 4.47 -9.10
CA SER A 95 -18.13 3.50 -8.59
C SER A 95 -17.84 2.06 -9.00
N SER A 96 -16.86 1.84 -9.88
CA SER A 96 -16.42 0.49 -10.25
C SER A 96 -15.47 -0.12 -9.22
N VAL A 97 -14.93 0.68 -8.28
CA VAL A 97 -14.21 0.19 -7.10
C VAL A 97 -15.19 -0.52 -6.18
N ASN A 98 -15.08 -1.84 -6.09
CA ASN A 98 -15.95 -2.67 -5.26
C ASN A 98 -15.24 -3.21 -4.01
N TYR A 99 -13.91 -3.14 -3.97
CA TYR A 99 -13.11 -3.66 -2.86
C TYR A 99 -11.98 -2.71 -2.51
N PHE A 100 -12.12 -2.04 -1.35
CA PHE A 100 -11.16 -1.06 -0.82
C PHE A 100 -10.83 -1.44 0.62
N SER A 101 -9.73 -2.18 0.85
CA SER A 101 -9.45 -2.82 2.13
C SER A 101 -7.97 -2.89 2.46
N LEU A 102 -7.60 -2.38 3.64
CA LEU A 102 -6.24 -2.46 4.18
C LEU A 102 -5.85 -3.91 4.47
N GLN A 103 -6.71 -4.61 5.21
CA GLN A 103 -6.53 -6.05 5.49
C GLN A 103 -6.53 -6.85 4.19
N GLY A 104 -7.27 -6.41 3.19
CA GLY A 104 -7.34 -7.05 1.88
C GLY A 104 -7.92 -8.46 1.95
N TYR A 105 -7.48 -9.32 1.03
CA TYR A 105 -7.93 -10.70 0.87
C TYR A 105 -6.77 -11.64 1.19
N ALA A 106 -6.88 -12.34 2.33
CA ALA A 106 -5.90 -13.32 2.77
C ALA A 106 -6.58 -14.61 3.17
N GLN A 107 -6.69 -15.53 2.21
CA GLN A 107 -7.30 -16.83 2.37
C GLN A 107 -6.53 -17.82 1.49
N GLY A 108 -6.28 -19.03 2.02
CA GLY A 108 -5.51 -20.05 1.31
C GLY A 108 -4.16 -19.52 0.86
N ASP A 109 -3.90 -19.62 -0.44
CA ASP A 109 -2.64 -19.24 -1.07
C ASP A 109 -2.57 -17.74 -1.46
N HIS A 110 -3.59 -16.94 -1.15
CA HIS A 110 -3.58 -15.50 -1.41
C HIS A 110 -3.25 -14.70 -0.14
N ALA A 111 -2.40 -13.67 -0.28
CA ALA A 111 -2.22 -12.64 0.75
C ALA A 111 -2.10 -11.26 0.08
N ARG A 112 -3.24 -10.75 -0.37
CA ARG A 112 -3.38 -9.45 -1.01
C ARG A 112 -3.77 -8.42 0.04
N ARG A 113 -3.04 -7.32 0.16
CA ARG A 113 -3.15 -6.29 1.20
C ARG A 113 -3.25 -4.91 0.57
N PHE A 114 -3.78 -3.93 1.32
CA PHE A 114 -3.98 -2.56 0.84
C PHE A 114 -4.63 -2.54 -0.56
N ILE A 115 -5.70 -3.31 -0.72
CA ILE A 115 -6.31 -3.56 -2.01
C ILE A 115 -7.23 -2.39 -2.36
N ILE A 116 -7.10 -1.88 -3.58
CA ILE A 116 -8.07 -1.01 -4.23
C ILE A 116 -8.39 -1.64 -5.58
N PHE A 117 -9.43 -2.47 -5.59
CA PHE A 117 -9.83 -3.32 -6.71
C PHE A 117 -11.19 -2.92 -7.27
N GLY A 118 -11.34 -3.15 -8.56
CA GLY A 118 -12.63 -3.15 -9.24
C GLY A 118 -13.25 -4.54 -9.30
N GLY A 119 -14.31 -4.65 -10.11
CA GLY A 119 -15.10 -5.88 -10.35
C GLY A 119 -14.31 -7.19 -10.22
N HIS A 120 -14.82 -8.10 -9.38
CA HIS A 120 -14.23 -9.42 -9.15
C HIS A 120 -14.48 -10.35 -10.34
N GLY A 121 -13.45 -11.03 -10.80
CA GLY A 121 -13.49 -11.99 -11.91
C GLY A 121 -12.33 -12.98 -11.81
N THR A 122 -11.96 -13.59 -12.94
CA THR A 122 -10.74 -14.40 -13.04
C THR A 122 -9.49 -13.50 -12.96
N CYS A 123 -8.33 -14.08 -12.63
CA CYS A 123 -7.04 -13.35 -12.60
C CYS A 123 -6.76 -12.49 -13.85
N SER A 124 -7.26 -12.93 -15.00
CA SER A 124 -7.11 -12.24 -16.29
C SER A 124 -7.93 -10.96 -16.40
N LEU A 125 -8.97 -10.76 -15.59
CA LEU A 125 -9.91 -9.63 -15.68
C LEU A 125 -9.85 -8.69 -14.48
N GLU A 126 -9.06 -9.02 -13.45
CA GLU A 126 -8.94 -8.18 -12.26
C GLU A 126 -8.37 -6.81 -12.59
N THR A 127 -9.02 -5.78 -12.06
CA THR A 127 -8.62 -4.39 -12.21
C THR A 127 -8.24 -3.77 -10.87
N THR A 128 -7.28 -2.85 -10.89
CA THR A 128 -6.78 -2.22 -9.67
C THR A 128 -6.28 -0.79 -9.87
N TYR A 129 -6.39 0.01 -8.81
CA TYR A 129 -5.54 1.19 -8.61
C TYR A 129 -4.23 0.82 -7.93
N PHE A 130 -4.30 0.03 -6.85
CA PHE A 130 -3.17 -0.39 -6.05
C PHE A 130 -3.42 -1.73 -5.36
N LEU A 131 -2.35 -2.51 -5.23
CA LEU A 131 -2.33 -3.78 -4.52
C LEU A 131 -0.93 -4.04 -3.96
N ALA A 132 -0.86 -4.52 -2.71
CA ALA A 132 0.31 -5.19 -2.18
C ALA A 132 0.10 -6.72 -2.15
N VAL A 133 0.90 -7.48 -2.88
CA VAL A 133 0.94 -8.94 -2.78
C VAL A 133 1.98 -9.30 -1.73
N ASP A 134 1.57 -9.93 -0.63
CA ASP A 134 2.40 -10.13 0.55
C ASP A 134 2.99 -11.55 0.68
N GLN A 135 2.73 -12.43 -0.29
CA GLN A 135 3.29 -13.79 -0.32
C GLN A 135 3.42 -14.37 -1.72
N ALA A 136 4.26 -15.40 -1.86
CA ALA A 136 4.65 -15.98 -3.14
C ALA A 136 3.66 -16.94 -3.79
N SER A 137 2.67 -17.42 -3.04
CA SER A 137 1.77 -18.48 -3.46
C SER A 137 0.54 -17.98 -4.23
N ASP A 138 0.40 -16.67 -4.50
CA ASP A 138 -0.80 -16.13 -5.14
C ASP A 138 -0.95 -16.67 -6.59
N ASP A 139 -2.02 -17.39 -6.85
CA ASP A 139 -2.29 -18.09 -8.12
C ASP A 139 -2.46 -17.13 -9.33
N CYS A 140 -2.73 -15.85 -9.09
CA CYS A 140 -2.88 -14.87 -10.15
C CYS A 140 -1.54 -14.28 -10.62
N LEU A 141 -0.42 -14.56 -9.94
CA LEU A 141 0.90 -14.02 -10.29
C LEU A 141 1.30 -14.32 -11.74
N GLU A 142 1.02 -15.54 -12.23
CA GLU A 142 1.32 -15.92 -13.61
C GLU A 142 0.45 -15.16 -14.61
N ASN A 143 -0.83 -14.94 -14.29
CA ASN A 143 -1.77 -14.20 -15.14
C ASN A 143 -1.41 -12.72 -15.20
N TRP A 144 -1.03 -12.14 -14.07
CA TRP A 144 -0.59 -10.76 -13.93
C TRP A 144 0.82 -10.53 -14.49
N LYS A 145 1.55 -11.60 -14.85
CA LYS A 145 2.93 -11.57 -15.37
C LYS A 145 3.88 -10.79 -14.45
N VAL A 146 3.65 -10.91 -13.15
CA VAL A 146 4.49 -10.30 -12.12
C VAL A 146 5.76 -11.15 -11.97
N PRO A 147 6.97 -10.56 -11.98
CA PRO A 147 8.19 -11.33 -11.80
C PRO A 147 8.21 -12.07 -10.46
N ALA A 148 8.72 -13.30 -10.46
CA ALA A 148 9.06 -13.97 -9.21
C ALA A 148 10.16 -13.16 -8.50
N GLY A 149 10.03 -12.98 -7.18
CA GLY A 149 10.95 -12.15 -6.42
C GLY A 149 10.69 -12.17 -4.91
N SER A 150 11.27 -11.19 -4.23
CA SER A 150 11.07 -10.96 -2.81
C SER A 150 9.74 -10.25 -2.57
N TYR A 151 9.01 -10.68 -1.55
CA TYR A 151 7.72 -10.11 -1.16
C TYR A 151 7.88 -9.10 -0.01
N PRO A 152 7.04 -8.05 0.08
CA PRO A 152 5.86 -7.81 -0.75
C PRO A 152 6.17 -7.27 -2.15
N ILE A 153 5.23 -7.44 -3.08
CA ILE A 153 5.22 -6.79 -4.39
C ILE A 153 4.14 -5.71 -4.39
N PHE A 154 4.48 -4.51 -4.83
CA PHE A 154 3.55 -3.39 -4.92
C PHE A 154 3.18 -3.12 -6.38
N ILE A 155 1.93 -3.39 -6.74
CA ILE A 155 1.38 -3.13 -8.07
C ILE A 155 0.58 -1.83 -8.00
N ALA A 156 0.93 -0.85 -8.83
CA ALA A 156 0.25 0.44 -8.89
C ALA A 156 -0.13 0.78 -10.33
N SER A 157 -1.34 1.29 -10.54
CA SER A 157 -1.79 1.75 -11.85
C SER A 157 -0.91 2.90 -12.37
N ARG A 158 -0.48 2.81 -13.63
CA ARG A 158 0.16 3.93 -14.35
C ARG A 158 -0.86 4.90 -14.96
N ALA A 159 -2.09 4.44 -15.16
CA ALA A 159 -3.17 5.26 -15.66
C ALA A 159 -3.71 6.18 -14.55
N LYS A 160 -4.53 7.17 -14.95
CA LYS A 160 -5.31 7.99 -14.00
C LYS A 160 -6.45 7.22 -13.32
N GLY A 161 -6.79 6.04 -13.84
CA GLY A 161 -7.87 5.15 -13.41
C GLY A 161 -7.36 3.76 -13.03
N MET A 162 -8.28 2.83 -12.77
CA MET A 162 -7.90 1.42 -12.65
C MET A 162 -7.38 0.87 -13.97
N ILE A 163 -6.45 -0.07 -13.86
CA ILE A 163 -5.94 -0.86 -14.99
C ILE A 163 -6.33 -2.31 -14.81
N GLN A 164 -6.44 -3.05 -15.91
CA GLN A 164 -6.50 -4.52 -15.87
C GLN A 164 -5.08 -5.06 -15.68
N ILE A 165 -4.86 -5.81 -14.59
CA ILE A 165 -3.51 -6.18 -14.15
C ILE A 165 -2.82 -7.05 -15.21
N SER A 166 -3.53 -8.00 -15.82
CA SER A 166 -3.01 -8.88 -16.87
C SER A 166 -2.54 -8.16 -18.15
N LEU A 167 -2.99 -6.93 -18.39
CA LEU A 167 -2.54 -6.10 -19.52
C LEU A 167 -1.22 -5.37 -19.24
N ARG A 168 -0.71 -5.46 -18.00
CA ARG A 168 0.62 -4.99 -17.59
C ARG A 168 0.82 -3.47 -17.68
N ASP A 169 -0.26 -2.70 -17.63
CA ASP A 169 -0.19 -1.24 -17.53
C ASP A 169 -0.02 -0.76 -16.07
N TYR A 170 0.89 -1.41 -15.34
CA TYR A 170 1.19 -1.12 -13.95
C TYR A 170 2.67 -0.80 -13.76
N ALA A 171 2.97 -0.07 -12.68
CA ALA A 171 4.29 0.03 -12.12
C ALA A 171 4.46 -1.02 -11.01
N LEU A 172 5.64 -1.65 -10.98
CA LEU A 172 6.11 -2.37 -9.81
C LEU A 172 6.90 -1.35 -8.97
N ALA A 173 6.38 -1.05 -7.79
CA ALA A 173 6.98 -0.06 -6.91
C ALA A 173 7.97 -0.69 -5.93
N ASP A 174 8.99 0.07 -5.59
CA ASP A 174 10.04 -0.34 -4.66
C ASP A 174 9.60 -0.15 -3.20
N VAL A 175 8.79 0.88 -2.95
CA VAL A 175 8.34 1.27 -1.61
C VAL A 175 6.88 1.69 -1.60
N MET A 176 6.14 1.14 -0.64
CA MET A 176 4.89 1.70 -0.13
C MET A 176 5.18 2.37 1.21
N ALA A 177 4.87 3.66 1.33
CA ALA A 177 5.00 4.42 2.57
C ALA A 177 3.64 4.91 3.04
N VAL A 178 3.43 4.90 4.36
CA VAL A 178 2.26 5.49 5.01
C VAL A 178 2.73 6.59 5.94
N PHE A 179 2.32 7.82 5.63
CA PHE A 179 2.59 8.99 6.45
C PHE A 179 1.36 9.40 7.23
N VAL A 180 1.58 9.94 8.43
CA VAL A 180 0.53 10.45 9.31
C VAL A 180 0.83 11.89 9.67
N LYS A 181 -0.22 12.72 9.69
CA LYS A 181 -0.17 14.12 10.11
C LYS A 181 -1.14 14.34 11.26
N PHE A 182 -0.69 15.06 12.29
CA PHE A 182 -1.46 15.41 13.49
C PHE A 182 -1.99 16.84 13.47
#